data_AF-A0A934T0L2-F1
#
_entry.id   AF-A0A934T0L2-F1
#
_cell.length_a   1.000
_cell.length_b   1.000
_cell.length_c   1.000
_cell.angle_alpha   90.00
_cell.angle_beta   90.00
_cell.angle_gamma   90.00
#
_symmetry.space_group_name_H-M   'P 1'
#
loop_
_entity.id
_entity.type
_entity.pdbx_description
1 polymer ?
#
loop_
_entity_poly.entity_id
_entity_poly.type
_entity_poly.pdbx_seq_one_letter_code
_entity_poly.pdbx_strand_id
1 'polypeptide(L)'
;MVPNISWMRTAMNALYRQANTRHAWHPSFSPAFVISVMLLVGLVMAPGAVLAQSHSVSEGPYVLRASTVSSESLPEETARANGIHHDPRRGVLNVMVAEKKDRALLTTHARVHADARDLTGQRRRIPMREIDSNGSVTYLGTYDFVEGEVIDFLIEAEPMRGDRKLRLTFRDRLWTEK
;
A
#
# COMPACT_ATOMS: atom_id res chain seq x y z
N MET A 1 -13.29 -28.88 -69.44
CA MET A 1 -13.93 -29.25 -68.17
C MET A 1 -12.84 -29.41 -67.11
N VAL A 2 -12.48 -28.31 -66.45
CA VAL A 2 -11.69 -28.23 -65.20
C VAL A 2 -12.12 -26.91 -64.55
N PRO A 3 -12.73 -26.88 -63.35
CA PRO A 3 -13.04 -25.62 -62.69
C PRO A 3 -11.79 -25.02 -62.05
N ASN A 4 -11.57 -23.74 -62.36
CA ASN A 4 -10.47 -22.88 -61.91
C ASN A 4 -10.57 -22.57 -60.41
N ILE A 5 -9.59 -23.00 -59.61
CA ILE A 5 -9.54 -22.79 -58.14
C ILE A 5 -8.85 -21.44 -57.82
N SER A 6 -9.28 -20.35 -58.48
CA SER A 6 -8.73 -19.01 -58.25
C SER A 6 -9.29 -18.33 -56.97
N TRP A 7 -10.32 -18.91 -56.35
CA TRP A 7 -10.98 -18.36 -55.16
C TRP A 7 -10.28 -18.70 -53.83
N MET A 8 -9.32 -19.64 -53.81
CA MET A 8 -8.56 -19.99 -52.58
C MET A 8 -7.36 -19.07 -52.30
N ARG A 9 -6.88 -18.27 -53.25
CA ARG A 9 -5.81 -17.26 -52.99
C ARG A 9 -6.36 -15.91 -52.51
N THR A 10 -7.64 -15.63 -52.74
CA THR A 10 -8.27 -14.35 -52.35
C THR A 10 -8.75 -14.35 -50.89
N ALA A 11 -9.09 -15.52 -50.32
CA ALA A 11 -9.52 -15.61 -48.92
C ALA A 11 -8.35 -15.51 -47.90
N MET A 12 -7.11 -15.70 -48.33
CA MET A 12 -5.95 -15.76 -47.41
C MET A 12 -5.19 -14.42 -47.25
N ASN A 13 -5.51 -13.40 -48.05
CA ASN A 13 -4.94 -12.04 -47.91
C ASN A 13 -5.82 -11.07 -47.09
N ALA A 14 -7.02 -11.51 -46.70
CA ALA A 14 -8.00 -10.66 -46.00
C ALA A 14 -7.90 -10.71 -44.46
N LEU A 15 -7.11 -11.64 -43.89
CA LEU A 15 -6.97 -11.78 -42.44
C LEU A 15 -5.65 -11.24 -41.85
N TYR A 16 -4.76 -10.69 -42.68
CA TYR A 16 -3.50 -10.11 -42.20
C TYR A 16 -3.48 -8.57 -42.15
N ARG A 17 -4.53 -7.90 -42.66
CA ARG A 17 -4.60 -6.43 -42.66
C ARG A 17 -5.47 -5.93 -41.51
N GLN A 18 -4.93 -6.18 -40.33
CA GLN A 18 -5.18 -5.39 -39.14
C GLN A 18 -5.23 -3.89 -39.47
N ALA A 19 -6.25 -3.25 -38.88
CA ALA A 19 -6.06 -2.11 -38.00
C ALA A 19 -5.26 -0.94 -38.56
N ASN A 20 -5.86 -0.17 -39.47
CA ASN A 20 -5.51 1.24 -39.58
C ASN A 20 -6.70 2.01 -40.14
N THR A 21 -7.45 2.69 -39.26
CA THR A 21 -8.24 3.91 -39.54
C THR A 21 -9.27 4.13 -38.43
N ARG A 22 -8.88 4.84 -37.36
CA ARG A 22 -9.82 5.70 -36.61
C ARG A 22 -9.11 6.99 -36.19
N HIS A 23 -9.65 8.07 -36.75
CA HIS A 23 -9.70 9.46 -36.30
C HIS A 23 -8.72 9.96 -35.25
N ALA A 24 -8.04 11.05 -35.65
CA ALA A 24 -7.33 11.98 -34.82
C ALA A 24 -8.18 12.48 -33.64
N TRP A 25 -7.77 12.09 -32.44
CA TRP A 25 -7.81 12.90 -31.23
C TRP A 25 -6.37 12.90 -30.73
N HIS A 26 -5.74 14.07 -30.63
CA HIS A 26 -4.42 14.20 -30.01
C HIS A 26 -4.63 14.65 -28.55
N PRO A 27 -4.70 13.75 -27.57
CA PRO A 27 -4.24 14.10 -26.24
C PRO A 27 -2.72 14.18 -26.29
N SER A 28 -2.17 15.33 -25.97
CA SER A 28 -0.74 15.52 -25.73
C SER A 28 -0.30 14.62 -24.56
N PHE A 29 0.13 13.41 -24.87
CA PHE A 29 0.77 12.51 -23.92
C PHE A 29 2.23 12.92 -23.78
N SER A 30 2.52 13.73 -22.76
CA SER A 30 3.88 14.01 -22.30
C SER A 30 4.54 12.72 -21.77
N PRO A 31 5.81 12.42 -22.10
CA PRO A 31 6.49 11.16 -21.74
C PRO A 31 7.03 11.18 -20.30
N ALA A 32 6.20 11.56 -19.32
CA ALA A 32 6.58 11.63 -17.90
C ALA A 32 5.87 10.57 -17.03
N PHE A 33 5.22 9.57 -17.64
CA PHE A 33 4.33 8.63 -16.96
C PHE A 33 4.81 7.18 -17.07
N VAL A 34 6.04 6.89 -16.64
CA VAL A 34 6.50 5.51 -16.41
C VAL A 34 7.36 5.44 -15.15
N ILE A 35 6.83 5.89 -14.01
CA ILE A 35 7.35 5.46 -12.70
C ILE A 35 6.17 5.29 -11.74
N SER A 36 5.45 4.19 -11.88
CA SER A 36 4.69 3.64 -10.77
C SER A 36 4.26 2.22 -11.09
N VAL A 37 4.35 1.35 -10.09
CA VAL A 37 4.02 -0.08 -10.11
C VAL A 37 5.12 -1.00 -10.70
N MET A 38 6.26 -1.07 -10.03
CA MET A 38 7.03 -2.32 -9.88
C MET A 38 8.03 -2.18 -8.73
N LEU A 39 7.64 -2.57 -7.51
CA LEU A 39 8.59 -2.92 -6.46
C LEU A 39 8.43 -4.42 -6.18
N LEU A 40 8.89 -5.20 -7.17
CA LEU A 40 9.09 -6.64 -7.05
C LEU A 40 10.49 -6.94 -7.63
N VAL A 41 11.44 -7.11 -6.71
CA VAL A 41 12.77 -7.73 -6.86
C VAL A 41 13.75 -7.04 -7.82
N GLY A 42 14.45 -6.05 -7.27
CA GLY A 42 15.79 -5.65 -7.70
C GLY A 42 16.70 -5.64 -6.46
N LEU A 43 17.60 -6.62 -6.38
CA LEU A 43 18.64 -6.73 -5.37
C LEU A 43 19.58 -5.53 -5.48
N VAL A 44 19.30 -4.48 -4.71
CA VAL A 44 20.29 -3.45 -4.36
C VAL A 44 20.68 -3.74 -2.93
N MET A 45 21.91 -4.23 -2.75
CA MET A 45 22.62 -4.19 -1.47
C MET A 45 22.87 -2.72 -1.13
N ALA A 46 21.85 -2.06 -0.58
CA ALA A 46 22.02 -0.81 0.16
C ALA A 46 22.25 -1.21 1.63
N PRO A 47 23.45 -1.01 2.19
CA PRO A 47 23.64 -1.19 3.62
C PRO A 47 22.91 -0.04 4.33
N GLY A 48 21.83 -0.36 5.03
CA GLY A 48 21.23 0.55 6.01
C GLY A 48 19.75 0.91 5.86
N ALA A 49 18.98 0.34 4.94
CA ALA A 49 17.53 0.52 5.00
C ALA A 49 16.99 -0.26 6.20
N VAL A 50 16.64 0.44 7.29
CA VAL A 50 15.85 -0.13 8.38
C VAL A 50 14.51 -0.52 7.76
N LEU A 51 14.35 -1.81 7.42
CA LEU A 51 13.08 -2.33 6.95
C LEU A 51 12.09 -2.18 8.10
N ALA A 52 11.14 -1.25 7.97
CA ALA A 52 10.01 -1.12 8.87
C ALA A 52 9.39 -2.51 9.10
N GLN A 53 9.44 -3.01 10.33
CA GLN A 53 8.91 -4.33 10.63
C GLN A 53 7.39 -4.29 10.39
N SER A 54 6.91 -5.20 9.55
CA SER A 54 5.48 -5.32 9.26
C SER A 54 4.89 -6.52 10.01
N HIS A 55 3.77 -6.29 10.67
CA HIS A 55 3.02 -7.27 11.44
C HIS A 55 1.66 -7.47 10.80
N SER A 56 1.14 -8.69 10.82
CA SER A 56 -0.19 -8.95 10.25
C SER A 56 -0.91 -10.10 10.91
N VAL A 57 -2.24 -10.01 10.91
CA VAL A 57 -3.15 -11.10 11.25
C VAL A 57 -4.15 -11.30 10.11
N SER A 58 -4.57 -12.54 9.90
CA SER A 58 -5.62 -12.90 8.96
C SER A 58 -6.79 -13.51 9.72
N GLU A 59 -7.97 -12.96 9.54
CA GLU A 59 -9.20 -13.42 10.20
C GLU A 59 -10.32 -13.55 9.17
N GLY A 60 -10.66 -14.80 8.82
CA GLY A 60 -11.60 -15.08 7.74
C GLY A 60 -11.14 -14.47 6.41
N PRO A 61 -12.00 -13.68 5.71
CA PRO A 61 -11.63 -13.04 4.46
C PRO A 61 -10.77 -11.79 4.67
N TYR A 62 -10.53 -11.33 5.89
CA TYR A 62 -9.84 -10.07 6.15
C TYR A 62 -8.39 -10.26 6.58
N VAL A 63 -7.56 -9.28 6.23
CA VAL A 63 -6.17 -9.12 6.66
C VAL A 63 -6.03 -7.75 7.29
N LEU A 64 -5.46 -7.72 8.50
CA LEU A 64 -5.01 -6.50 9.15
C LEU A 64 -3.49 -6.52 9.17
N ARG A 65 -2.88 -5.50 8.56
CA ARG A 65 -1.43 -5.29 8.57
C ARG A 65 -1.12 -3.96 9.26
N ALA A 66 -0.08 -3.94 10.07
CA ALA A 66 0.47 -2.74 10.67
C ALA A 66 1.99 -2.70 10.49
N SER A 67 2.55 -1.51 10.36
CA SER A 67 3.99 -1.28 10.41
C SER A 67 4.26 0.07 11.03
N THR A 68 5.46 0.24 11.57
CA THR A 68 5.88 1.55 12.08
C THR A 68 7.24 1.96 11.55
N VAL A 69 7.45 3.27 11.47
CA VAL A 69 8.67 3.90 10.96
C VAL A 69 8.88 5.24 11.68
N SER A 70 10.14 5.68 11.80
CA SER A 70 10.43 7.06 12.22
C SER A 70 9.91 8.04 11.17
N SER A 71 9.38 9.18 11.62
CA SER A 71 8.97 10.25 10.71
C SER A 71 10.14 10.84 9.92
N GLU A 72 11.37 10.77 10.44
CA GLU A 72 12.57 11.25 9.75
C GLU A 72 12.99 10.34 8.59
N SER A 73 12.64 9.05 8.65
CA SER A 73 12.93 8.10 7.58
C SER A 73 11.92 8.17 6.43
N LEU A 74 10.88 9.00 6.55
CA LEU A 74 9.95 9.22 5.44
C LEU A 74 10.58 10.12 4.38
N PRO A 75 10.38 9.82 3.09
CA PRO A 75 10.70 10.78 2.04
C PRO A 75 9.93 12.09 2.25
N GLU A 76 10.59 13.23 2.05
CA GLU A 76 10.02 14.56 2.30
C GLU A 76 8.66 14.76 1.59
N GLU A 77 8.56 14.29 0.34
CA GLU A 77 7.31 14.35 -0.42
C GLU A 77 6.18 13.54 0.26
N THR A 78 6.48 12.36 0.78
CA THR A 78 5.49 11.51 1.48
C THR A 78 5.06 12.14 2.80
N ALA A 79 6.01 12.69 3.56
CA ALA A 79 5.72 13.36 4.82
C ALA A 79 4.83 14.60 4.58
N ARG A 80 5.19 15.46 3.61
CA ARG A 80 4.39 16.64 3.23
C ARG A 80 3.00 16.26 2.72
N ALA A 81 2.89 15.28 1.82
CA ALA A 81 1.61 14.83 1.27
C ALA A 81 0.66 14.32 2.36
N ASN A 82 1.21 13.78 3.45
CA ASN A 82 0.45 13.30 4.59
C ASN A 82 0.44 14.28 5.77
N GLY A 83 0.96 15.50 5.64
CA GLY A 83 1.00 16.48 6.74
C GLY A 83 1.76 15.99 7.98
N ILE A 84 2.78 15.16 7.79
CA ILE A 84 3.66 14.64 8.83
C ILE A 84 4.91 15.52 8.86
N HIS A 85 5.24 16.06 10.02
CA HIS A 85 6.52 16.74 10.23
C HIS A 85 7.59 15.72 10.59
N HIS A 86 8.79 15.88 10.03
CA HIS A 86 9.95 15.13 10.45
C HIS A 86 10.34 15.57 11.87
N ASP A 87 10.41 14.61 12.77
CA ASP A 87 10.76 14.79 14.17
C ASP A 87 11.40 13.48 14.69
N PRO A 88 12.61 13.53 15.28
CA PRO A 88 13.31 12.36 15.79
C PRO A 88 12.58 11.63 16.91
N ARG A 89 11.56 12.25 17.50
CA ARG A 89 10.73 11.67 18.56
C ARG A 89 9.35 11.30 18.05
N ARG A 90 9.10 11.30 16.74
CA ARG A 90 7.80 10.99 16.17
C ARG A 90 7.85 9.74 15.30
N GLY A 91 7.07 8.76 15.71
CA GLY A 91 6.81 7.55 14.95
C GLY A 91 5.54 7.70 14.13
N VAL A 92 5.52 7.01 13.00
CA VAL A 92 4.34 6.88 12.14
C VAL A 92 3.89 5.42 12.19
N LEU A 93 2.62 5.22 12.51
CA LEU A 93 1.95 3.94 12.46
C LEU A 93 1.11 3.89 11.19
N ASN A 94 1.41 2.92 10.33
CA ASN A 94 0.65 2.63 9.12
C ASN A 94 -0.17 1.36 9.34
N VAL A 95 -1.48 1.44 9.10
CA VAL A 95 -2.41 0.32 9.23
C VAL A 95 -3.19 0.14 7.92
N MET A 96 -3.22 -1.08 7.42
CA MET A 96 -4.00 -1.47 6.25
C MET A 96 -4.99 -2.57 6.63
N VAL A 97 -6.24 -2.37 6.24
CA VAL A 97 -7.29 -3.40 6.34
C VAL A 97 -7.67 -3.79 4.92
N ALA A 98 -7.61 -5.09 4.63
CA ALA A 98 -7.90 -5.58 3.30
C ALA A 98 -8.72 -6.87 3.32
N GLU A 99 -9.49 -7.07 2.26
CA GLU A 99 -10.30 -8.26 2.00
C GLU A 99 -9.63 -9.11 0.93
N LYS A 100 -9.55 -10.42 1.17
CA LYS A 100 -9.10 -11.41 0.20
C LYS A 100 -10.24 -11.66 -0.77
N LYS A 101 -10.13 -11.13 -2.00
CA LYS A 101 -11.08 -11.39 -3.09
C LYS A 101 -10.37 -12.13 -4.21
N ASP A 102 -10.84 -13.33 -4.50
CA ASP A 102 -10.23 -14.25 -5.46
C ASP A 102 -8.74 -14.49 -5.17
N ARG A 103 -7.85 -13.88 -5.95
CA ARG A 103 -6.39 -13.91 -5.79
C ARG A 103 -5.78 -12.54 -5.48
N ALA A 104 -6.61 -11.54 -5.20
CA ALA A 104 -6.21 -10.18 -4.89
C ALA A 104 -6.48 -9.83 -3.43
N LEU A 105 -5.68 -8.91 -2.90
CA LEU A 105 -5.88 -8.31 -1.59
C LEU A 105 -6.32 -6.85 -1.83
N LEU A 106 -7.59 -6.56 -1.58
CA LEU A 106 -8.18 -5.25 -1.85
C LEU A 106 -8.43 -4.53 -0.53
N THR A 107 -7.90 -3.31 -0.40
CA THR A 107 -8.13 -2.50 0.80
C THR A 107 -9.63 -2.20 0.99
N THR A 108 -10.06 -2.04 2.23
CA THR A 108 -11.46 -1.79 2.58
C THR A 108 -11.58 -0.75 3.69
N HIS A 109 -12.64 0.04 3.64
CA HIS A 109 -12.94 1.00 4.70
C HIS A 109 -13.29 0.28 6.00
N ALA A 110 -12.80 0.81 7.10
CA ALA A 110 -12.87 0.22 8.43
C ALA A 110 -12.78 1.31 9.50
N ARG A 111 -13.42 1.07 10.64
CA ARG A 111 -13.12 1.85 11.85
C ARG A 111 -11.86 1.27 12.48
N VAL A 112 -10.80 2.07 12.54
CA VAL A 112 -9.51 1.66 13.11
C VAL A 112 -9.26 2.40 14.42
N HIS A 113 -8.99 1.62 15.46
CA HIS A 113 -8.52 2.10 16.75
C HIS A 113 -7.12 1.57 17.02
N ALA A 114 -6.26 2.45 17.52
CA ALA A 114 -4.88 2.12 17.83
C ALA A 114 -4.49 2.69 19.19
N ASP A 115 -3.84 1.86 19.99
CA ASP A 115 -3.22 2.25 21.26
C ASP A 115 -1.74 1.82 21.24
N ALA A 116 -0.88 2.65 21.83
CA ALA A 116 0.49 2.31 22.20
C ALA A 116 0.62 2.22 23.71
N ARG A 117 1.46 1.31 24.19
CA ARG A 117 1.79 1.15 25.60
C ARG A 117 3.29 1.01 25.77
N ASP A 118 3.88 1.86 26.60
CA ASP A 118 5.29 1.75 26.97
C ASP A 118 5.52 0.73 28.10
N LEU A 119 6.78 0.47 28.44
CA LEU A 119 7.16 -0.46 29.52
C LEU A 119 6.75 0.01 30.91
N THR A 120 6.47 1.30 31.11
CA THR A 120 5.93 1.83 32.38
C THR A 120 4.46 1.49 32.55
N GLY A 121 3.82 1.01 31.47
CA GLY A 121 2.42 0.65 31.43
C GLY A 121 1.51 1.80 31.03
N GLN A 122 2.06 2.97 30.71
CA GLN A 122 1.27 4.11 30.25
C GLN A 122 0.72 3.79 28.86
N ARG A 123 -0.61 3.77 28.73
CA ARG A 123 -1.30 3.61 27.45
C ARG A 123 -1.63 4.98 26.88
N ARG A 124 -1.34 5.17 25.60
CA ARG A 124 -1.67 6.37 24.83
C ARG A 124 -2.46 5.96 23.59
N ARG A 125 -3.59 6.64 23.34
CA ARG A 125 -4.36 6.47 22.11
C ARG A 125 -3.60 7.13 20.96
N ILE A 126 -3.54 6.45 19.82
CA ILE A 126 -3.01 6.99 18.57
C ILE A 126 -4.20 7.41 17.70
N PRO A 127 -4.39 8.71 17.41
CA PRO A 127 -5.41 9.15 16.47
C PRO A 127 -5.09 8.63 15.07
N MET A 128 -6.02 7.85 14.50
CA MET A 128 -5.88 7.29 13.17
C MET A 128 -6.66 8.12 12.16
N ARG A 129 -6.02 8.49 11.05
CA ARG A 129 -6.65 9.17 9.93
C ARG A 129 -6.63 8.26 8.71
N GLU A 130 -7.80 8.11 8.09
CA GLU A 130 -7.95 7.43 6.82
C GLU A 130 -7.37 8.28 5.68
N ILE A 131 -6.60 7.64 4.81
CA ILE A 131 -6.01 8.21 3.61
C ILE A 131 -6.47 7.34 2.45
N ASP A 132 -7.21 7.95 1.52
CA ASP A 132 -7.59 7.34 0.24
C ASP A 132 -6.64 7.85 -0.85
N SER A 133 -5.96 6.92 -1.51
CA SER A 133 -5.12 7.22 -2.67
C SER A 133 -5.46 6.26 -3.80
N ASN A 134 -6.04 6.79 -4.87
CA ASN A 134 -6.38 6.04 -6.08
C ASN A 134 -7.22 4.77 -5.80
N GLY A 135 -8.16 4.84 -4.86
CA GLY A 135 -9.02 3.71 -4.50
C GLY A 135 -8.33 2.66 -3.61
N SER A 136 -7.19 3.01 -3.02
CA SER A 136 -6.56 2.25 -1.94
C SER A 136 -6.65 3.03 -0.63
N VAL A 137 -7.17 2.37 0.40
CA VAL A 137 -7.41 2.95 1.73
C VAL A 137 -6.32 2.48 2.69
N THR A 138 -5.68 3.42 3.36
CA THR A 138 -4.78 3.17 4.49
C THR A 138 -5.10 4.08 5.67
N TYR A 139 -4.60 3.75 6.85
CA TYR A 139 -4.77 4.55 8.05
C TYR A 139 -3.41 4.92 8.61
N LEU A 140 -3.18 6.22 8.79
CA LEU A 140 -1.96 6.75 9.37
C LEU A 140 -2.26 7.38 10.72
N GLY A 141 -1.42 7.06 11.70
CA GLY A 141 -1.38 7.72 13.00
C GLY A 141 0.04 8.12 13.34
N THR A 142 0.19 9.18 14.12
CA THR A 142 1.49 9.60 14.66
C THR A 142 1.49 9.45 16.17
N TYR A 143 2.63 9.05 16.71
CA TYR A 143 2.82 8.91 18.15
C TYR A 143 4.23 9.36 18.52
N ASP A 144 4.39 9.82 19.77
CA ASP A 144 5.70 10.19 20.26
C ASP A 144 6.43 8.96 20.79
N PHE A 145 7.73 8.88 20.54
CA PHE A 145 8.60 7.82 21.02
C PHE A 145 9.96 8.33 21.49
N VAL A 146 10.63 7.51 22.30
CA VAL A 146 12.04 7.63 22.68
C VAL A 146 12.83 6.56 21.93
N GLU A 147 13.96 6.96 21.34
CA GLU A 147 14.81 6.06 20.58
C GLU A 147 15.17 4.78 21.36
N GLY A 148 14.90 3.62 20.74
CA GLY A 148 15.18 2.32 21.32
C GLY A 148 14.23 1.87 22.44
N GLU A 149 13.21 2.66 22.77
CA GLU A 149 12.17 2.22 23.69
C GLU A 149 11.35 1.06 23.11
N VAL A 150 10.78 0.24 23.99
CA VAL A 150 9.89 -0.85 23.59
C VAL A 150 8.46 -0.38 23.73
N ILE A 151 7.70 -0.51 22.64
CA ILE A 151 6.29 -0.12 22.61
C ILE A 151 5.45 -1.33 22.21
N ASP A 152 4.43 -1.61 23.02
CA ASP A 152 3.37 -2.57 22.71
C ASP A 152 2.22 -1.86 22.00
N PHE A 153 1.94 -2.24 20.76
CA PHE A 153 0.85 -1.73 19.96
C PHE A 153 -0.36 -2.65 20.02
N LEU A 154 -1.55 -2.07 20.14
CA LEU A 154 -2.82 -2.74 19.99
C LEU A 154 -3.61 -2.04 18.89
N ILE A 155 -3.92 -2.77 17.82
CA ILE A 155 -4.73 -2.31 16.71
C ILE A 155 -6.02 -3.12 16.67
N GLU A 156 -7.14 -2.42 16.62
CA GLU A 156 -8.46 -3.00 16.43
C GLU A 156 -9.09 -2.38 15.18
N ALA A 157 -9.56 -3.23 14.27
CA ALA A 157 -10.14 -2.80 13.01
C ALA A 157 -11.50 -3.46 12.80
N GLU A 158 -12.50 -2.67 12.43
CA GLU A 158 -13.85 -3.12 12.11
C GLU A 158 -14.20 -2.73 10.67
N PRO A 159 -14.09 -3.65 9.69
CA PRO A 159 -14.47 -3.39 8.31
C PRO A 159 -15.93 -2.95 8.20
N MET A 160 -16.24 -1.95 7.38
CA MET A 160 -17.61 -1.42 7.27
C MET A 160 -18.61 -2.41 6.64
N ARG A 161 -18.12 -3.35 5.83
CA ARG A 161 -18.93 -4.33 5.11
C ARG A 161 -18.96 -5.72 5.77
N GLY A 162 -18.52 -5.83 7.02
CA GLY A 162 -18.49 -7.10 7.73
C GLY A 162 -18.67 -6.95 9.24
N ASP A 163 -19.10 -8.03 9.89
CA ASP A 163 -19.38 -8.03 11.33
C ASP A 163 -18.19 -8.51 12.17
N ARG A 164 -17.01 -8.64 11.55
CA ARG A 164 -15.83 -9.21 12.19
C ARG A 164 -14.83 -8.14 12.57
N LYS A 165 -14.53 -8.05 13.86
CA LYS A 165 -13.43 -7.24 14.38
C LYS A 165 -12.12 -8.00 14.23
N LEU A 166 -11.10 -7.33 13.70
CA LEU A 166 -9.73 -7.82 13.66
C LEU A 166 -8.96 -7.18 14.80
N ARG A 167 -8.09 -7.97 15.46
CA ARG A 167 -7.22 -7.49 16.53
C ARG A 167 -5.80 -7.92 16.25
N LEU A 168 -4.89 -6.97 16.20
CA LEU A 168 -3.45 -7.19 16.04
C LEU A 168 -2.73 -6.58 17.23
N THR A 169 -1.90 -7.38 17.89
CA THR A 169 -1.00 -6.90 18.94
C THR A 169 0.42 -7.25 18.55
N PHE A 170 1.31 -6.27 18.63
CA PHE A 170 2.72 -6.47 18.31
C PHE A 170 3.58 -5.54 19.16
N ARG A 171 4.86 -5.88 19.24
CA ARG A 171 5.87 -5.13 19.98
C ARG A 171 6.93 -4.66 19.00
N ASP A 172 7.29 -3.40 19.06
CA ASP A 172 8.30 -2.81 18.19
C ASP A 172 9.21 -1.82 18.93
N ARG A 173 10.34 -1.47 18.31
CA ARG A 173 11.32 -0.49 18.77
C ARG A 173 11.79 0.32 17.56
N LEU A 174 11.60 1.63 17.60
CA LEU A 174 12.10 2.52 16.55
C LEU A 174 13.45 3.09 16.91
N TRP A 175 14.32 3.18 15.90
CA TRP A 175 15.59 3.90 15.95
C TRP A 175 15.55 5.06 14.97
N THR A 176 16.23 6.15 15.31
CA THR A 176 16.42 7.28 14.40
C THR A 176 17.64 7.02 13.53
N GLU A 177 17.55 7.33 12.24
CA GLU A 177 18.73 7.31 11.37
C GLU A 177 19.63 8.50 11.75
N LYS A 178 20.93 8.25 11.94
CA LYS A 178 21.93 9.27 12.30
C LYS A 178 22.59 9.87 11.08
#